data_AF-A0A9E3YWW1-F1
#
_entry.id   AF-A0A9E3YWW1-F1
#
_cell.length_a   1.000
_cell.length_b   1.000
_cell.length_c   1.000
_cell.angle_alpha   90.00
_cell.angle_beta   90.00
_cell.angle_gamma   90.00
#
_symmetry.space_group_name_H-M   'P 1'
#
loop_
_entity.id
_entity.type
_entity.pdbx_description
1 polymer ?
#
loop_
_entity_poly.entity_id
_entity_poly.type
_entity_poly.pdbx_seq_one_letter_code
_entity_poly.pdbx_strand_id
1 'polypeptide(L)'
;MPDPSVRHHNLFNRCLFLGLLLLLVWAPLPLGSNRSWSLALLEVWVFALGALALLGWAISPRQFSRTLRREWRVVILLAMGLLYLGLQLLPLPLWLLEMIAPANAVWWQVLPTAIAADTGRLAASLDAAVAEALRQSACVVLFCLTLALVDSDKRLRMVIYAMIGVALFEAAYGLQAHFMRGTFAFWTP
;
A
#
# COMPACT_ATOMS: atom_id res chain seq x y z
N MET A 1 -19.44 11.82 -35.27
CA MET A 1 -18.54 12.54 -34.33
C MET A 1 -18.65 11.87 -32.96
N PRO A 2 -17.56 11.40 -32.35
CA PRO A 2 -17.62 10.89 -30.98
C PRO A 2 -17.90 12.04 -30.01
N ASP A 3 -18.84 11.82 -29.10
CA ASP A 3 -19.25 12.75 -28.05
C ASP A 3 -18.04 13.19 -27.20
N PRO A 4 -17.83 14.51 -26.95
CA PRO A 4 -16.68 15.02 -26.20
C PRO A 4 -16.55 14.39 -24.81
N SER A 5 -17.67 13.99 -24.19
CA SER A 5 -17.66 13.28 -22.92
C SER A 5 -16.81 12.00 -22.99
N VAL A 6 -16.96 11.17 -24.03
CA VAL A 6 -16.23 9.90 -24.19
C VAL A 6 -14.71 10.10 -24.30
N ARG A 7 -14.25 11.25 -24.80
CA ARG A 7 -12.81 11.53 -24.98
C ARG A 7 -12.11 11.83 -23.65
N HIS A 8 -12.73 12.62 -22.78
CA HIS A 8 -12.15 12.99 -21.48
C HIS A 8 -12.04 11.79 -20.53
N HIS A 9 -13.02 10.87 -20.55
CA HIS A 9 -12.99 9.65 -19.73
C HIS A 9 -11.84 8.71 -20.11
N ASN A 10 -11.52 8.63 -21.41
CA ASN A 10 -10.40 7.81 -21.88
C ASN A 10 -9.04 8.38 -21.48
N LEU A 11 -8.91 9.71 -21.42
CA LEU A 11 -7.68 10.36 -20.97
C LEU A 11 -7.49 10.17 -19.46
N PHE A 12 -8.54 10.31 -18.66
CA PHE A 12 -8.46 10.13 -17.21
C PHE A 12 -8.00 8.71 -16.83
N ASN A 13 -8.63 7.67 -17.39
CA ASN A 13 -8.22 6.28 -17.14
C ASN A 13 -6.79 5.99 -17.63
N ARG A 14 -6.36 6.61 -18.74
CA ARG A 14 -4.97 6.51 -19.20
C ARG A 14 -4.00 7.18 -18.24
N CYS A 15 -4.31 8.37 -17.75
CA CYS A 15 -3.48 9.07 -16.76
C CYS A 15 -3.35 8.26 -15.47
N LEU A 16 -4.45 7.70 -14.95
CA LEU A 16 -4.42 6.82 -13.78
C LEU A 16 -3.57 5.57 -14.03
N PHE A 17 -3.72 4.93 -15.20
CA PHE A 17 -2.92 3.75 -15.56
C PHE A 17 -1.43 4.08 -15.71
N LEU A 18 -1.09 5.20 -16.33
CA LEU A 18 0.29 5.67 -16.43
C LEU A 18 0.86 6.01 -15.05
N GLY A 19 0.06 6.61 -14.17
CA GLY A 19 0.43 6.86 -12.77
C GLY A 19 0.73 5.56 -12.01
N LEU A 20 -0.12 4.54 -12.17
CA LEU A 20 0.11 3.20 -11.62
C LEU A 20 1.38 2.57 -12.18
N LEU A 21 1.60 2.65 -13.50
CA LEU A 21 2.79 2.08 -14.14
C LEU A 21 4.08 2.76 -13.66
N LEU A 22 4.07 4.09 -13.58
CA LEU A 22 5.19 4.88 -13.06
C LEU A 22 5.45 4.54 -11.60
N LEU A 23 4.40 4.38 -10.79
CA LEU A 23 4.50 3.96 -9.40
C LEU A 23 5.14 2.57 -9.28
N LEU A 24 4.73 1.60 -10.10
CA LEU A 24 5.32 0.26 -10.10
C LEU A 24 6.80 0.24 -10.51
N VAL A 25 7.19 1.10 -11.45
CA VAL A 25 8.60 1.27 -11.85
C VAL A 25 9.40 1.99 -10.79
N TRP A 26 8.79 2.95 -10.09
CA TRP A 26 9.45 3.74 -9.05
C TRP A 26 9.57 3.03 -7.70
N ALA A 27 8.58 2.25 -7.30
CA ALA A 27 8.56 1.55 -6.00
C ALA A 27 9.83 0.73 -5.66
N PRO A 28 10.52 0.07 -6.60
CA PRO A 28 11.80 -0.62 -6.36
C PRO A 28 13.04 0.27 -6.33
N LEU A 29 12.99 1.50 -6.86
CA LEU A 29 14.14 2.42 -6.88
C LEU A 29 14.66 2.97 -5.54
N PRO A 30 13.90 3.04 -4.42
CA PRO A 30 14.35 3.75 -3.22
C PRO A 30 15.42 3.01 -2.40
N LEU A 31 16.24 2.16 -3.01
CA LEU A 31 17.36 1.43 -2.40
C LEU A 31 18.44 2.35 -1.79
N GLY A 32 18.43 3.65 -2.09
CA GLY A 32 19.39 4.64 -1.58
C GLY A 32 18.77 5.90 -0.95
N SER A 33 17.52 5.85 -0.46
CA SER A 33 16.88 6.95 0.27
C SER A 33 16.41 6.48 1.64
N ASN A 34 16.05 7.40 2.54
CA ASN A 34 15.49 7.06 3.85
C ASN A 34 14.23 6.17 3.66
N ARG A 35 14.30 4.92 4.13
CA ARG A 35 13.24 3.91 3.97
C ARG A 35 11.88 4.42 4.42
N SER A 36 11.84 5.19 5.52
CA SER A 36 10.59 5.74 6.05
C SER A 36 9.99 6.78 5.11
N TRP A 37 10.82 7.63 4.49
CA TRP A 37 10.35 8.66 3.57
C TRP A 37 9.89 8.09 2.23
N SER A 38 10.62 7.08 1.73
CA SER A 38 10.21 6.35 0.54
C SER A 38 8.86 5.66 0.71
N LEU A 39 8.64 4.99 1.84
CA LEU A 39 7.37 4.33 2.13
C LEU A 39 6.24 5.34 2.27
N ALA A 40 6.46 6.45 2.97
CA ALA A 40 5.47 7.51 3.09
C ALA A 40 5.09 8.11 1.71
N LEU A 41 6.07 8.33 0.83
CA LEU A 41 5.80 8.82 -0.52
C LEU A 41 5.02 7.80 -1.35
N LEU A 42 5.34 6.51 -1.23
CA LEU A 42 4.58 5.43 -1.87
C LEU A 42 3.13 5.43 -1.39
N GLU A 43 2.90 5.48 -0.07
CA GLU A 43 1.56 5.52 0.52
C GLU A 43 0.76 6.72 0.01
N VAL A 44 1.35 7.93 0.06
CA VAL A 44 0.71 9.15 -0.46
C VAL A 44 0.35 9.00 -1.94
N TRP A 45 1.25 8.45 -2.75
CA TRP A 45 1.01 8.29 -4.19
C TRP A 45 -0.10 7.27 -4.48
N VAL A 46 -0.10 6.14 -3.78
CA VAL A 46 -1.15 5.12 -3.88
C VAL A 46 -2.50 5.70 -3.44
N PHE A 47 -2.56 6.40 -2.31
CA PHE A 47 -3.81 6.99 -1.83
C PHE A 47 -4.29 8.12 -2.73
N ALA A 48 -3.40 8.94 -3.30
CA ALA A 48 -3.78 9.96 -4.27
C ALA A 48 -4.40 9.35 -5.53
N LEU A 49 -3.79 8.30 -6.09
CA LEU A 49 -4.37 7.57 -7.23
C LEU A 49 -5.69 6.89 -6.86
N GLY A 50 -5.78 6.31 -5.66
CA GLY A 50 -6.99 5.70 -5.13
C GLY A 50 -8.13 6.70 -4.98
N ALA A 51 -7.86 7.87 -4.39
CA ALA A 51 -8.82 8.94 -4.22
C ALA A 51 -9.30 9.48 -5.57
N LEU A 52 -8.40 9.72 -6.52
CA LEU A 52 -8.75 10.15 -7.87
C LEU A 52 -9.62 9.09 -8.57
N ALA A 53 -9.26 7.82 -8.49
CA ALA A 53 -10.05 6.73 -9.06
C ALA A 53 -11.46 6.66 -8.45
N LEU A 54 -11.57 6.77 -7.11
CA LEU A 54 -12.85 6.80 -6.40
C LEU A 54 -13.72 8.01 -6.82
N LEU A 55 -13.13 9.20 -6.93
CA LEU A 55 -13.83 10.39 -7.41
C LEU A 55 -14.32 10.21 -8.85
N GLY A 56 -13.49 9.66 -9.73
CA GLY A 56 -13.88 9.34 -11.11
C GLY A 56 -15.04 8.34 -11.18
N TRP A 57 -15.04 7.33 -10.30
CA TRP A 57 -16.12 6.33 -10.24
C TRP A 57 -17.40 6.87 -9.59
N ALA A 58 -17.30 7.77 -8.61
CA ALA A 58 -18.46 8.42 -8.01
C ALA A 58 -19.23 9.28 -9.03
N ILE A 59 -18.50 9.96 -9.93
CA ILE A 59 -19.07 10.76 -11.01
C ILE A 59 -19.58 9.87 -12.17
N SER A 60 -19.00 8.69 -12.37
CA SER A 60 -19.35 7.76 -13.46
C SER A 60 -19.32 6.29 -13.04
N PRO A 61 -20.38 5.79 -12.38
CA PRO A 61 -20.41 4.46 -11.78
C PRO A 61 -20.40 3.29 -12.78
N ARG A 62 -20.57 3.56 -14.09
CA ARG A 62 -20.52 2.54 -15.16
C ARG A 62 -19.13 1.95 -15.40
N GLN A 63 -18.09 2.45 -14.73
CA GLN A 63 -16.70 2.05 -14.94
C GLN A 63 -16.19 1.00 -13.94
N PHE A 64 -17.07 0.42 -13.11
CA PHE A 64 -16.64 -0.61 -12.17
C PHE A 64 -16.07 -1.81 -12.94
N SER A 65 -14.75 -2.02 -12.83
CA SER A 65 -14.04 -3.10 -13.50
C SER A 65 -14.74 -4.43 -13.20
N ARG A 66 -15.08 -5.17 -14.27
CA ARG A 66 -15.65 -6.51 -14.17
C ARG A 66 -14.69 -7.46 -13.42
N THR A 67 -13.39 -7.21 -13.51
CA THR A 67 -12.33 -7.98 -12.85
C THR A 67 -12.36 -7.77 -11.34
N LEU A 68 -12.51 -6.53 -10.86
CA LEU A 68 -12.59 -6.26 -9.42
C LEU A 68 -13.79 -6.95 -8.76
N ARG A 69 -14.93 -6.99 -9.46
CA ARG A 69 -16.13 -7.71 -8.99
C ARG A 69 -15.94 -9.23 -8.97
N ARG A 70 -15.15 -9.76 -9.91
CA ARG A 70 -14.87 -11.20 -10.02
C ARG A 70 -13.98 -11.67 -8.87
N GLU A 71 -12.96 -10.89 -8.52
CA GLU A 71 -11.95 -11.24 -7.51
C GLU A 71 -12.29 -10.73 -6.10
N TRP A 72 -13.57 -10.51 -5.80
CA TRP A 72 -14.05 -9.98 -4.51
C TRP A 72 -13.59 -10.80 -3.30
N ARG A 73 -13.33 -12.11 -3.48
CA ARG A 73 -12.83 -13.00 -2.42
C ARG A 73 -11.44 -12.59 -1.93
N VAL A 74 -10.56 -12.19 -2.84
CA VAL A 74 -9.21 -11.72 -2.49
C VAL A 74 -9.30 -10.36 -1.80
N VAL A 75 -10.19 -9.48 -2.27
CA VAL A 75 -10.45 -8.19 -1.61
C VAL A 75 -10.96 -8.40 -0.19
N ILE A 76 -11.84 -9.38 0.04
CA ILE A 76 -12.31 -9.73 1.39
C ILE A 76 -11.18 -10.27 2.27
N LEU A 77 -10.32 -11.14 1.74
CA LEU A 77 -9.18 -11.65 2.49
C LEU A 77 -8.25 -10.52 2.94
N LEU A 78 -7.98 -9.57 2.04
CA LEU A 78 -7.21 -8.37 2.33
C LEU A 78 -7.93 -7.45 3.33
N ALA A 79 -9.26 -7.32 3.22
CA ALA A 79 -10.08 -6.56 4.16
C ALA A 79 -10.09 -7.18 5.57
N MET A 80 -10.00 -8.51 5.69
CA MET A 80 -9.85 -9.16 6.99
C MET A 80 -8.52 -8.79 7.66
N GLY A 81 -7.43 -8.68 6.88
CA GLY A 81 -6.15 -8.16 7.39
C GLY A 81 -6.27 -6.73 7.94
N LEU A 82 -6.96 -5.86 7.20
CA LEU A 82 -7.27 -4.49 7.65
C LEU A 82 -8.12 -4.46 8.91
N LEU A 83 -9.11 -5.35 9.02
CA LEU A 83 -9.94 -5.47 10.20
C LEU A 83 -9.11 -5.88 11.42
N TYR A 84 -8.19 -6.84 11.25
CA TYR A 84 -7.27 -7.25 12.31
C TYR A 84 -6.38 -6.10 12.81
N LEU A 85 -5.85 -5.27 11.90
CA LEU A 85 -5.12 -4.07 12.29
C LEU A 85 -6.01 -3.03 12.98
N GLY A 86 -7.26 -2.88 12.54
CA GLY A 86 -8.24 -2.02 13.22
C GLY A 86 -8.47 -2.46 14.67
N LEU A 87 -8.56 -3.78 14.90
CA LEU A 87 -8.64 -4.35 16.24
C LEU A 87 -7.37 -4.09 17.06
N GLN A 88 -6.19 -4.06 16.44
CA GLN A 88 -4.94 -3.73 17.14
C GLN A 88 -4.89 -2.29 17.67
N LEU A 89 -5.58 -1.36 17.01
CA LEU A 89 -5.64 0.05 17.39
C LEU A 89 -6.72 0.34 18.44
N LEU A 90 -7.66 -0.59 18.66
CA LEU A 90 -8.76 -0.41 19.59
C LEU A 90 -8.25 -0.43 21.05
N PRO A 91 -8.56 0.60 21.87
CA PRO A 91 -8.35 0.51 23.31
C PRO A 91 -9.29 -0.56 23.89
N LEU A 92 -8.70 -1.54 24.55
CA LEU A 92 -9.38 -2.65 25.22
C LEU A 92 -9.21 -2.48 26.74
N PRO A 93 -10.19 -2.94 27.54
CA PRO A 93 -10.04 -2.93 28.98
C PRO A 93 -8.91 -3.89 29.41
N LEU A 94 -8.19 -3.54 30.47
CA LEU A 94 -6.96 -4.23 30.87
C LEU A 94 -7.17 -5.73 31.15
N TRP A 95 -8.28 -6.08 31.80
CA TRP A 95 -8.63 -7.48 32.10
C TRP A 95 -8.73 -8.34 30.84
N LEU A 96 -9.26 -7.79 29.74
CA LEU A 96 -9.40 -8.51 28.48
C LEU A 96 -8.04 -8.63 27.78
N LEU A 97 -7.20 -7.60 27.91
CA LEU A 97 -5.84 -7.61 27.38
C LEU A 97 -4.95 -8.63 28.09
N GLU A 98 -5.08 -8.79 29.41
CA GLU A 98 -4.36 -9.79 30.19
C GLU A 98 -4.71 -11.23 29.78
N MET A 99 -5.98 -11.48 29.41
CA MET A 99 -6.41 -12.79 28.92
C MET A 99 -5.90 -13.12 27.51
N ILE A 100 -5.86 -12.12 26.62
CA ILE A 100 -5.55 -12.34 25.20
C ILE A 100 -4.05 -12.19 24.92
N ALA A 101 -3.43 -11.16 25.48
CA ALA A 101 -2.05 -10.76 25.19
C ALA A 101 -1.34 -10.29 26.48
N PRO A 102 -1.05 -11.22 27.42
CA PRO A 102 -0.46 -10.89 28.72
C PRO A 102 0.89 -10.17 28.59
N ALA A 103 1.68 -10.51 27.57
CA ALA A 103 2.95 -9.85 27.30
C ALA A 103 2.80 -8.35 26.97
N ASN A 104 1.69 -7.95 26.36
CA ASN A 104 1.43 -6.55 26.00
C ASN A 104 0.83 -5.78 27.18
N ALA A 105 0.02 -6.44 28.01
CA ALA A 105 -0.55 -5.84 29.21
C ALA A 105 0.52 -5.28 30.17
N VAL A 106 1.65 -5.98 30.32
CA VAL A 106 2.78 -5.52 31.15
C VAL A 106 3.30 -4.16 30.70
N TRP A 107 3.40 -3.91 29.39
CA TRP A 107 3.89 -2.63 28.87
C TRP A 107 2.89 -1.49 29.10
N TRP A 108 1.59 -1.76 28.98
CA TRP A 108 0.54 -0.78 29.20
C TRP A 108 0.35 -0.44 30.68
N GLN A 109 0.61 -1.38 31.59
CA GLN A 109 0.55 -1.17 33.05
C GLN A 109 1.62 -0.21 33.58
N VAL A 110 2.68 0.07 32.82
CA VAL A 110 3.75 1.01 33.22
C VAL A 110 3.49 2.42 32.68
N LEU A 111 2.54 2.58 31.76
CA LEU A 111 2.25 3.87 31.11
C LEU A 111 1.21 4.67 31.93
N PRO A 112 1.53 5.89 32.42
CA PRO A 112 0.63 6.66 33.29
C PRO A 112 -0.78 6.90 32.72
N THR A 113 -0.87 7.07 31.40
CA THR A 113 -2.14 7.30 30.68
C THR A 113 -3.01 6.05 30.59
N ALA A 114 -2.41 4.87 30.51
CA ALA A 114 -3.12 3.59 30.45
C ALA A 114 -3.57 3.12 31.84
N ILE A 115 -2.79 3.42 32.88
CA ILE A 115 -3.18 3.19 34.28
C ILE A 115 -4.40 4.05 34.65
N ALA A 116 -4.39 5.34 34.28
CA ALA A 116 -5.50 6.25 34.57
C ALA A 116 -6.79 5.88 33.84
N ALA A 117 -6.69 5.25 32.68
CA ALA A 117 -7.82 4.88 31.82
C ALA A 117 -8.20 3.39 31.91
N ASP A 118 -7.49 2.58 32.70
CA ASP A 118 -7.61 1.11 32.82
C ASP A 118 -7.75 0.39 31.47
N THR A 119 -7.04 0.90 30.46
CA THR A 119 -7.15 0.43 29.07
C THR A 119 -5.77 0.29 28.44
N GLY A 120 -5.62 -0.74 27.62
CA GLY A 120 -4.42 -1.00 26.82
C GLY A 120 -4.80 -1.45 25.41
N ARG A 121 -3.81 -1.70 24.56
CA ARG A 121 -4.03 -2.11 23.16
C ARG A 121 -3.32 -3.41 22.85
N LEU A 122 -3.86 -4.15 21.88
CA LEU A 122 -3.18 -5.33 21.34
C LEU A 122 -1.89 -4.94 20.61
N ALA A 123 -1.80 -3.72 20.06
CA ALA A 123 -0.55 -3.18 19.56
C ALA A 123 0.43 -2.90 20.72
N ALA A 124 1.69 -3.34 20.58
CA ALA A 124 2.75 -3.03 21.52
C ALA A 124 3.19 -1.56 21.47
N SER A 125 3.08 -0.93 20.30
CA SER A 125 3.38 0.49 20.09
C SER A 125 2.38 1.09 19.10
N LEU A 126 1.82 2.25 19.44
CA LEU A 126 0.82 2.91 18.59
C LEU A 126 1.41 3.34 17.25
N ASP A 127 2.59 3.95 17.25
CA ASP A 127 3.20 4.50 16.04
C ASP A 127 3.49 3.42 15.00
N ALA A 128 4.05 2.29 15.43
CA ALA A 128 4.31 1.16 14.53
C ALA A 128 3.02 0.52 14.02
N ALA A 129 1.98 0.41 14.86
CA ALA A 129 0.70 -0.16 14.44
C ALA A 129 -0.02 0.74 13.43
N VAL A 130 0.03 2.07 13.60
CA VAL A 130 -0.51 3.03 12.62
C VAL A 130 0.27 2.98 11.32
N ALA A 131 1.60 2.94 11.37
CA ALA A 131 2.43 2.83 10.17
C ALA A 131 2.16 1.53 9.40
N GLU A 132 2.05 0.39 10.09
CA GLU A 132 1.72 -0.88 9.45
C GLU A 132 0.28 -0.86 8.89
N ALA A 133 -0.66 -0.19 9.56
CA ALA A 133 -2.02 -0.06 9.06
C ALA A 133 -2.12 0.81 7.79
N LEU A 134 -1.37 1.91 7.73
CA LEU A 134 -1.25 2.73 6.52
C LEU A 134 -0.62 1.92 5.38
N ARG A 135 0.43 1.16 5.67
CA ARG A 135 1.10 0.36 4.66
C ARG A 135 0.24 -0.77 4.11
N GLN A 136 -0.46 -1.51 4.97
CA GLN A 136 -1.37 -2.55 4.52
C GLN A 136 -2.55 -1.97 3.74
N SER A 137 -3.13 -0.85 4.20
CA SER A 137 -4.21 -0.19 3.45
C SER A 137 -3.73 0.31 2.08
N ALA A 138 -2.51 0.85 1.98
CA ALA A 138 -1.91 1.20 0.70
C ALA A 138 -1.75 -0.04 -0.20
N CYS A 139 -1.27 -1.17 0.32
CA CYS A 139 -1.20 -2.41 -0.46
C CYS A 139 -2.59 -2.87 -0.97
N VAL A 140 -3.64 -2.79 -0.15
CA VAL A 140 -5.00 -3.12 -0.57
C VAL A 140 -5.50 -2.17 -1.66
N VAL A 141 -5.28 -0.86 -1.49
CA VAL A 141 -5.66 0.14 -2.49
C VAL A 141 -4.89 -0.09 -3.80
N LEU A 142 -3.59 -0.36 -3.75
CA LEU A 142 -2.77 -0.67 -4.91
C LEU A 142 -3.28 -1.93 -5.64
N PHE A 143 -3.62 -2.98 -4.90
CA PHE A 143 -4.21 -4.20 -5.47
C PHE A 143 -5.55 -3.91 -6.17
N CYS A 144 -6.45 -3.19 -5.50
CA CYS A 144 -7.73 -2.79 -6.07
C CYS A 144 -7.56 -1.91 -7.31
N LEU A 145 -6.63 -0.94 -7.29
CA LEU A 145 -6.28 -0.11 -8.45
C LEU A 145 -5.73 -0.96 -9.59
N THR A 146 -4.90 -1.94 -9.30
CA THR A 146 -4.35 -2.85 -10.32
C THR A 146 -5.48 -3.64 -10.99
N LEU A 147 -6.38 -4.26 -10.21
CA LEU A 147 -7.54 -4.95 -10.76
C LEU A 147 -8.51 -4.03 -11.51
N ALA A 148 -8.63 -2.78 -11.08
CA ALA A 148 -9.54 -1.83 -11.67
C ALA A 148 -9.01 -1.25 -13.00
N LEU A 149 -7.71 -0.95 -13.09
CA LEU A 149 -7.09 -0.28 -14.23
C LEU A 149 -6.51 -1.28 -15.24
N VAL A 150 -6.06 -2.46 -14.79
CA VAL A 150 -5.54 -3.53 -15.65
C VAL A 150 -6.70 -4.41 -16.13
N ASP A 151 -7.51 -3.84 -17.01
CA ASP A 151 -8.76 -4.40 -17.54
C ASP A 151 -8.61 -5.13 -18.89
N SER A 152 -7.42 -5.08 -19.49
CA SER A 152 -7.16 -5.56 -20.86
C SER A 152 -5.80 -6.22 -20.98
N ASP A 153 -5.69 -7.21 -21.88
CA ASP A 153 -4.45 -7.94 -22.12
C ASP A 153 -3.28 -7.03 -22.51
N LYS A 154 -3.57 -5.91 -23.19
CA LYS A 154 -2.58 -4.91 -23.55
C LYS A 154 -2.00 -4.23 -22.30
N ARG A 155 -2.85 -3.82 -21.35
CA ARG A 155 -2.42 -3.21 -20.09
C ARG A 155 -1.70 -4.20 -19.19
N LEU A 156 -2.18 -5.44 -19.13
CA LEU A 156 -1.52 -6.51 -18.39
C LEU A 156 -0.10 -6.76 -18.92
N ARG A 157 0.06 -6.88 -20.24
CA ARG A 157 1.38 -7.01 -20.87
C ARG A 157 2.30 -5.83 -20.57
N MET A 158 1.78 -4.59 -20.59
CA MET A 158 2.58 -3.41 -20.23
C MET A 158 3.09 -3.46 -18.79
N VAL A 159 2.25 -3.85 -17.83
CA VAL A 159 2.67 -4.01 -16.43
C VAL A 159 3.74 -5.10 -16.31
N ILE A 160 3.53 -6.25 -16.95
CA ILE A 160 4.51 -7.35 -16.95
C ILE A 160 5.85 -6.90 -17.53
N TYR A 161 5.85 -6.23 -18.69
CA TYR A 161 7.09 -5.76 -19.32
C TYR A 161 7.81 -4.71 -18.46
N ALA A 162 7.08 -3.80 -17.81
CA ALA A 162 7.67 -2.84 -16.89
C ALA A 162 8.33 -3.54 -15.70
N MET A 163 7.64 -4.51 -15.08
CA MET A 163 8.20 -5.28 -13.96
C MET A 163 9.45 -6.08 -14.38
N ILE A 164 9.44 -6.72 -15.55
CA ILE A 164 10.62 -7.43 -16.07
C ILE A 164 11.78 -6.46 -16.30
N GLY A 165 11.53 -5.31 -16.92
CA GLY A 165 12.57 -4.31 -17.18
C GLY A 165 13.21 -3.78 -15.90
N VAL A 166 12.38 -3.53 -14.88
CA VAL A 166 12.82 -3.10 -13.55
C VAL A 166 13.61 -4.19 -12.83
N ALA A 167 13.10 -5.42 -12.80
CA ALA A 167 13.79 -6.55 -12.16
C ALA A 167 15.15 -6.83 -12.82
N LEU A 168 15.23 -6.70 -14.14
CA LEU A 168 16.49 -6.82 -14.88
C LEU A 168 17.48 -5.70 -14.50
N PHE A 169 16.98 -4.47 -14.38
CA PHE A 169 17.78 -3.33 -13.93
C PHE A 169 18.31 -3.53 -12.51
N GLU A 170 17.46 -3.96 -11.57
CA GLU A 170 17.85 -4.27 -10.19
C GLU A 170 18.85 -5.43 -10.12
N ALA A 171 18.67 -6.47 -10.92
CA ALA A 171 19.60 -7.60 -10.98
C ALA A 171 20.97 -7.17 -11.51
N ALA A 172 21.00 -6.36 -12.56
CA ALA A 172 22.24 -5.80 -13.11
C ALA A 172 22.93 -4.89 -12.08
N TYR A 173 22.16 -4.03 -11.40
CA TYR A 173 22.66 -3.16 -10.35
C TYR A 173 23.24 -3.94 -9.15
N GLY A 174 22.52 -4.95 -8.67
CA GLY A 174 22.99 -5.82 -7.58
C GLY A 174 24.24 -6.61 -7.96
N LEU A 175 24.34 -7.06 -9.21
CA LEU A 175 25.51 -7.75 -9.73
C LEU A 175 26.73 -6.82 -9.80
N GLN A 176 26.56 -5.58 -10.26
CA GLN A 176 27.61 -4.56 -10.24
C GLN A 176 28.11 -4.31 -8.81
N ALA A 177 27.20 -4.14 -7.84
CA ALA A 177 27.55 -3.95 -6.44
C ALA A 177 28.35 -5.13 -5.86
N HIS A 178 28.01 -6.36 -6.23
CA HIS A 178 28.73 -7.56 -5.82
C HIS A 178 30.16 -7.62 -6.38
N PHE A 179 30.34 -7.37 -7.68
CA PHE A 179 31.66 -7.45 -8.31
C PHE A 179 32.61 -6.32 -7.91
N MET A 180 32.08 -5.14 -7.56
CA MET A 180 32.89 -3.98 -7.15
C MET A 180 33.36 -4.00 -5.69
N ARG A 181 33.19 -5.13 -4.97
CA ARG A 181 33.64 -5.34 -3.57
C ARG A 181 33.32 -4.16 -2.65
N GLY A 182 32.07 -3.69 -2.63
CA GLY A 182 31.59 -2.74 -1.61
C GLY A 182 32.15 -1.31 -1.67
N THR A 183 32.80 -0.89 -2.76
CA THR A 183 33.38 0.47 -2.86
C THR A 183 32.37 1.59 -3.14
N PHE A 184 31.08 1.27 -3.35
CA PHE A 184 30.01 2.27 -3.24
C PHE A 184 29.51 2.37 -1.80
N ALA A 185 30.37 2.86 -0.92
CA ALA A 185 29.96 3.52 0.32
C ALA A 185 29.31 4.89 -0.02
N PHE A 186 28.25 4.90 -0.84
CA PHE A 186 27.44 6.11 -1.04
C PHE A 186 26.43 6.32 0.10
N TRP A 187 26.14 5.25 0.85
CA TRP A 187 25.28 5.26 2.03
C TRP A 187 25.93 4.48 3.18
N THR A 188 26.93 5.09 3.79
CA THR A 188 27.15 4.91 5.23
C THR A 188 26.67 6.19 5.90
N PRO A 189 25.96 6.13 7.05
CA PRO A 189 25.83 7.31 7.90
C PRO A 189 27.20 7.84 8.33
#